data_AF-A0A9D7C620-F1
#
_entry.id   AF-A0A9D7C620-F1
#
_cell.length_a   1.000
_cell.length_b   1.000
_cell.length_c   1.000
_cell.angle_alpha   90.00
_cell.angle_beta   90.00
_cell.angle_gamma   90.00
#
_symmetry.space_group_name_H-M   'P 1'
#
loop_
_entity.id
_entity.type
_entity.pdbx_description
1 polymer ?
#
loop_
_entity_poly.entity_id
_entity_poly.type
_entity_poly.pdbx_seq_one_letter_code
_entity_poly.pdbx_strand_id
1 'polypeptide(L)'
;MKCPKCGHLWRVKDGIVKGKQRYKCLFCGFRFSVNYKAGIHPSYRRLALLMHLEGLSLERIARSIGVSPVAILKWIRAYKVDESHVRGNAEIVNELKIDELSSYIIANQTSASKWVLIELNTKGYSSFL
;
A
#
# COMPACT_ATOMS: atom_id res chain seq x y z
N MET A 1 29.03 -8.87 8.17
CA MET A 1 27.92 -8.88 7.20
C MET A 1 26.71 -9.58 7.80
N LYS A 2 25.63 -8.85 8.10
CA LYS A 2 24.38 -9.45 8.56
C LYS A 2 23.65 -10.13 7.39
N CYS A 3 22.85 -11.15 7.67
CA CYS A 3 21.97 -11.74 6.67
C CYS A 3 21.03 -10.64 6.15
N PRO A 4 21.00 -10.37 4.84
CA PRO A 4 20.20 -9.26 4.31
C PRO A 4 18.69 -9.54 4.33
N LYS A 5 18.27 -10.80 4.52
CA LYS A 5 16.86 -11.20 4.62
C LYS A 5 16.32 -11.09 6.05
N CYS A 6 17.08 -11.53 7.06
CA CYS A 6 16.60 -11.64 8.44
C CYS A 6 17.45 -10.89 9.49
N GLY A 7 18.48 -10.15 9.07
CA GLY A 7 19.33 -9.35 9.96
C GLY A 7 20.31 -10.11 10.87
N HIS A 8 20.21 -11.44 10.98
CA HIS A 8 21.05 -12.24 11.87
C HIS A 8 22.52 -12.29 11.45
N LEU A 9 23.42 -12.43 12.41
CA LEU A 9 24.87 -12.44 12.18
C LEU A 9 25.41 -13.83 11.79
N TRP A 10 24.74 -14.90 12.22
CA TRP A 10 25.19 -16.29 12.04
C TRP A 10 25.07 -16.76 10.59
N ARG A 11 26.22 -17.09 10.00
CA ARG A 11 26.38 -17.50 8.61
C ARG A 11 27.61 -18.38 8.43
N VAL A 12 27.54 -19.28 7.45
CA VAL A 12 28.66 -20.13 7.01
C VAL A 12 29.04 -19.80 5.57
N LYS A 13 30.29 -20.06 5.18
CA LYS A 13 30.72 -19.97 3.78
C LYS A 13 30.01 -21.05 2.96
N ASP A 14 29.57 -20.71 1.75
CA ASP A 14 28.75 -21.58 0.88
C ASP A 14 29.20 -21.47 -0.59
N GLY A 15 30.51 -21.63 -0.82
CA GLY A 15 31.13 -21.55 -2.15
C GLY A 15 31.42 -20.12 -2.63
N ILE A 16 31.88 -20.01 -3.88
CA ILE A 16 32.25 -18.75 -4.52
C ILE A 16 31.38 -18.58 -5.78
N VAL A 17 30.80 -17.40 -5.97
CA VAL A 17 29.97 -17.07 -7.15
C VAL A 17 30.48 -15.77 -7.75
N LYS A 18 30.79 -15.77 -9.06
CA LYS A 18 31.32 -14.61 -9.79
C LYS A 18 32.55 -13.98 -9.09
N GLY A 19 33.47 -14.82 -8.62
CA GLY A 19 34.69 -14.40 -7.91
C GLY A 19 34.47 -13.84 -6.50
N LYS A 20 33.24 -13.88 -5.97
CA LYS A 20 32.91 -13.40 -4.61
C LYS A 20 32.49 -14.55 -3.70
N GLN A 21 32.90 -14.49 -2.45
CA GLN A 21 32.49 -15.45 -1.43
C GLN A 21 30.96 -15.41 -1.24
N ARG A 22 30.29 -16.55 -1.40
CA ARG A 22 28.89 -16.75 -1.02
C ARG A 22 28.82 -17.27 0.41
N TYR A 23 27.79 -16.85 1.12
CA TYR A 23 27.47 -17.26 2.48
C TYR A 23 26.04 -17.78 2.55
N LYS A 24 25.78 -18.70 3.47
CA LYS A 24 24.44 -19.19 3.83
C LYS A 24 24.11 -18.78 5.25
N CYS A 25 22.96 -18.15 5.47
CA CYS A 25 22.46 -17.85 6.81
C CYS A 25 22.02 -19.14 7.50
N LEU A 26 22.47 -19.34 8.74
CA LEU A 26 22.07 -20.50 9.55
C LEU A 26 20.64 -20.37 10.11
N PHE A 27 20.13 -19.15 10.28
CA PHE A 27 18.80 -18.92 10.82
C PHE A 27 17.68 -19.08 9.78
N CYS A 28 17.81 -18.46 8.60
CA CYS A 28 16.74 -18.46 7.57
C CYS A 28 17.11 -19.20 6.28
N GLY A 29 18.28 -19.84 6.22
CA GLY A 29 18.77 -20.57 5.03
C GLY A 29 19.12 -19.71 3.81
N PHE A 30 18.93 -18.39 3.86
CA PHE A 30 19.16 -17.49 2.73
C PHE A 30 20.64 -17.44 2.33
N ARG A 31 20.92 -17.53 1.02
CA ARG A 31 22.27 -17.45 0.45
C ARG A 31 22.55 -16.07 -0.12
N PHE A 32 23.70 -15.49 0.20
CA PHE A 32 24.07 -14.14 -0.20
C PHE A 32 25.58 -14.02 -0.43
N SER A 33 26.00 -13.20 -1.39
CA SER A 33 27.43 -12.98 -1.72
C SER A 33 27.90 -11.54 -1.51
N VAL A 34 26.99 -10.61 -1.21
CA VAL A 34 27.28 -9.19 -1.03
C VAL A 34 26.53 -8.66 0.17
N ASN A 35 27.18 -7.80 0.98
CA ASN A 35 26.44 -6.91 1.89
C ASN A 35 25.37 -6.23 1.05
N TYR A 36 24.11 -6.31 1.49
CA TYR A 36 23.06 -5.50 0.87
C TYR A 36 23.54 -4.06 0.97
N LYS A 37 23.98 -3.46 -0.15
CA LYS A 37 24.09 -2.00 -0.22
C LYS A 37 22.66 -1.55 -0.01
N ALA A 38 22.38 -1.03 1.18
CA ALA A 38 21.06 -0.54 1.48
C ALA A 38 20.74 0.51 0.42
N GLY A 39 19.91 0.13 -0.55
CA GLY A 39 19.07 1.09 -1.21
C GLY A 39 18.17 1.75 -0.16
N ILE A 40 17.40 2.74 -0.61
CA ILE A 40 16.37 3.42 0.17
C ILE A 40 15.75 2.51 1.23
N HIS A 41 15.77 2.95 2.49
CA HIS A 41 15.35 2.17 3.65
C HIS A 41 13.93 1.61 3.42
N PRO A 42 13.63 0.36 3.84
CA PRO A 42 12.31 -0.26 3.60
C PRO A 42 11.11 0.59 4.05
N SER A 43 11.30 1.44 5.08
CA SER A 43 10.27 2.39 5.53
C SER A 43 9.86 3.38 4.45
N TYR A 44 10.80 3.94 3.69
CA TYR A 44 10.52 4.88 2.60
C TYR A 44 9.81 4.21 1.44
N ARG A 45 10.09 2.92 1.18
CA ARG A 45 9.33 2.15 0.20
C ARG A 45 7.87 2.00 0.63
N ARG A 46 7.62 1.67 1.91
CA ARG A 46 6.26 1.57 2.45
C ARG A 46 5.55 2.92 2.40
N LEU A 47 6.24 4.00 2.76
CA LEU A 47 5.72 5.36 2.69
C LEU A 47 5.34 5.76 1.27
N ALA A 48 6.18 5.45 0.27
CA ALA A 48 5.90 5.72 -1.14
C ALA A 48 4.62 5.02 -1.63
N LEU A 49 4.43 3.76 -1.22
CA LEU A 49 3.25 2.98 -1.58
C LEU A 49 1.99 3.54 -0.91
N LEU A 50 2.07 3.95 0.37
CA LEU A 50 0.95 4.57 1.07
C LEU A 50 0.53 5.88 0.38
N MET A 51 1.49 6.76 0.08
CA MET A 51 1.22 8.01 -0.64
C MET A 51 0.57 7.77 -2.01
N HIS A 52 0.96 6.72 -2.71
CA HIS A 52 0.35 6.35 -3.98
C HIS A 52 -1.12 5.91 -3.81
N LEU A 53 -1.42 5.12 -2.77
CA LEU A 53 -2.78 4.74 -2.42
C LEU A 53 -3.65 5.95 -2.05
N GLU A 54 -3.09 6.96 -1.40
CA GLU A 54 -3.75 8.25 -1.12
C GLU A 54 -3.97 9.13 -2.38
N GLY A 55 -3.55 8.66 -3.57
CA GLY A 55 -3.76 9.35 -4.84
C GLY A 55 -2.70 10.41 -5.17
N LEU A 56 -1.55 10.44 -4.49
CA LEU A 56 -0.45 11.34 -4.86
C LEU A 56 0.22 10.90 -6.16
N SER A 57 0.58 11.86 -7.00
CA SER A 57 1.30 11.58 -8.25
C SER A 57 2.73 11.09 -7.97
N LEU A 58 3.24 10.22 -8.84
CA LEU A 58 4.59 9.63 -8.71
C LEU A 58 5.68 10.69 -8.59
N GLU A 59 5.54 11.82 -9.27
CA GLU A 59 6.48 12.95 -9.22
C GLU A 59 6.51 13.65 -7.86
N ARG A 60 5.33 13.77 -7.22
CA ARG A 60 5.18 14.42 -5.92
C ARG A 60 5.74 13.51 -4.82
N ILE A 61 5.50 12.21 -4.92
CA ILE A 61 6.09 11.19 -4.04
C ILE A 61 7.61 11.15 -4.21
N ALA A 62 8.10 11.17 -5.46
CA ALA A 62 9.52 11.19 -5.79
C ALA A 62 10.25 12.36 -5.14
N ARG A 63 9.69 13.57 -5.24
CA ARG A 63 10.22 14.77 -4.58
C ARG A 63 10.20 14.65 -3.05
N SER A 64 9.13 14.08 -2.48
CA SER A 64 9.01 13.95 -1.01
C SER A 64 9.98 12.93 -0.41
N ILE A 65 10.32 11.86 -1.13
CA ILE A 65 11.12 10.74 -0.62
C ILE A 65 12.58 10.80 -1.12
N GLY A 66 12.85 11.58 -2.17
CA GLY A 66 14.19 11.72 -2.76
C GLY A 66 14.56 10.54 -3.66
N VAL A 67 13.60 10.01 -4.43
CA VAL A 67 13.78 8.83 -5.28
C VAL A 67 13.23 9.09 -6.67
N SER A 68 13.69 8.36 -7.69
CA SER A 68 13.14 8.55 -9.04
C SER A 68 11.69 8.04 -9.13
N PRO A 69 10.82 8.70 -9.91
CA PRO A 69 9.45 8.22 -10.17
C PRO A 69 9.43 6.78 -10.71
N VAL A 70 10.44 6.43 -11.52
CA VAL A 70 10.63 5.07 -12.08
C VAL A 70 10.87 4.03 -10.98
N ALA A 71 11.59 4.38 -9.91
CA ALA A 71 11.81 3.48 -8.78
C ALA A 71 10.49 3.18 -8.05
N ILE A 72 9.66 4.20 -7.85
CA ILE A 72 8.34 4.07 -7.23
C ILE A 72 7.43 3.19 -8.09
N LEU A 73 7.39 3.43 -9.40
CA LEU A 73 6.61 2.63 -10.35
C LEU A 73 7.02 1.15 -10.33
N LYS A 74 8.33 0.86 -10.22
CA LYS A 74 8.82 -0.51 -10.06
C LYS A 74 8.34 -1.14 -8.75
N TRP A 75 8.25 -0.38 -7.65
CA TRP A 75 7.71 -0.89 -6.39
C TRP A 75 6.22 -1.18 -6.51
N ILE A 76 5.42 -0.26 -7.04
CA ILE A 76 3.97 -0.46 -7.23
C ILE A 76 3.70 -1.77 -7.99
N ARG A 77 4.40 -1.97 -9.12
CA ARG A 77 4.32 -3.20 -9.92
C ARG A 77 4.78 -4.46 -9.17
N ALA A 78 5.88 -4.36 -8.42
CA ALA A 78 6.43 -5.50 -7.69
C ALA A 78 5.53 -5.98 -6.53
N TYR A 79 4.82 -5.05 -5.89
CA TYR A 79 3.92 -5.34 -4.77
C TYR A 79 2.47 -5.53 -5.21
N LYS A 80 2.17 -5.47 -6.51
CA LYS A 80 0.81 -5.55 -7.07
C LYS A 80 -0.17 -4.66 -6.27
N VAL A 81 0.29 -3.44 -5.97
CA VAL A 81 -0.55 -2.47 -5.25
C VAL A 81 -1.58 -1.98 -6.25
N ASP A 82 -2.72 -2.66 -6.29
CA ASP A 82 -3.84 -2.28 -7.14
C ASP A 82 -4.65 -1.17 -6.47
N GLU A 83 -4.84 -0.08 -7.21
CA GLU A 83 -5.70 1.05 -6.85
C GLU A 83 -7.19 0.64 -6.67
N SER A 84 -7.56 -0.58 -7.10
CA SER A 84 -8.91 -1.13 -7.04
C SER A 84 -9.47 -1.29 -5.62
N HIS A 85 -8.62 -1.26 -4.59
CA HIS A 85 -9.08 -1.31 -3.19
C HIS A 85 -9.29 0.08 -2.55
N VAL A 86 -8.74 1.15 -3.15
CA VAL A 86 -8.87 2.53 -2.63
C VAL A 86 -10.02 3.23 -3.33
N ARG A 87 -10.14 3.03 -4.64
CA ARG A 87 -11.40 3.29 -5.34
C ARG A 87 -12.30 2.10 -5.13
N GLY A 88 -12.83 1.95 -3.92
CA GLY A 88 -14.08 1.22 -3.79
C GLY A 88 -15.01 1.80 -4.83
N ASN A 89 -15.38 1.00 -5.83
CA ASN A 89 -16.57 1.30 -6.61
C ASN A 89 -17.72 1.26 -5.60
N ALA A 90 -17.94 2.39 -4.93
CA ALA A 90 -19.22 2.70 -4.36
C ALA A 90 -20.12 2.90 -5.57
N GLU A 91 -20.62 1.78 -6.14
CA GLU A 91 -21.86 1.86 -6.87
C GLU A 91 -22.84 2.52 -5.93
N ILE A 92 -23.38 3.67 -6.34
CA ILE A 92 -24.48 4.31 -5.64
C ILE A 92 -25.60 3.27 -5.66
N VAL A 93 -25.77 2.58 -4.54
CA VAL A 93 -26.76 1.51 -4.44
C VAL A 93 -28.16 2.10 -4.52
N ASN A 94 -28.35 3.35 -4.07
CA ASN A 94 -29.58 4.15 -4.20
C ASN A 94 -29.30 5.66 -3.98
N GLU A 95 -29.98 6.52 -4.74
CA GLU A 95 -30.15 7.95 -4.43
C GLU A 95 -31.49 8.12 -3.70
N LEU A 96 -31.46 8.64 -2.47
CA LEU A 96 -32.63 8.79 -1.60
C LEU A 96 -32.71 10.23 -1.11
N LYS A 97 -33.93 10.74 -0.92
CA LYS A 97 -34.08 11.99 -0.18
C LYS A 97 -33.85 11.77 1.32
N ILE A 98 -33.48 12.83 2.04
CA ILE A 98 -33.15 12.76 3.47
C ILE A 98 -34.34 12.24 4.30
N ASP A 99 -35.57 12.61 3.93
CA ASP A 99 -36.82 12.17 4.56
C ASP A 99 -37.16 10.69 4.30
N GLU A 100 -36.56 10.06 3.31
CA GLU A 100 -36.75 8.64 2.98
C GLU A 100 -35.74 7.73 3.68
N LEU A 101 -34.65 8.28 4.24
CA LEU A 101 -33.56 7.51 4.87
C LEU A 101 -34.03 6.67 6.06
N SER A 102 -34.90 7.21 6.92
CA SER A 102 -35.39 6.48 8.09
C SER A 102 -36.16 5.23 7.70
N SER A 103 -37.01 5.34 6.68
CA SER A 103 -37.81 4.23 6.15
C SER A 103 -36.92 3.16 5.53
N TYR A 104 -35.86 3.56 4.82
CA TYR A 104 -34.90 2.64 4.22
C TYR A 104 -34.11 1.84 5.26
N ILE A 105 -33.63 2.49 6.33
CA ILE A 105 -32.89 1.83 7.42
C ILE A 105 -33.76 0.76 8.08
N ILE A 106 -35.02 1.09 8.37
CA ILE A 106 -35.97 0.17 9.01
C ILE A 106 -36.26 -1.03 8.10
N ALA A 107 -36.50 -0.80 6.80
CA ALA A 107 -36.78 -1.86 5.84
C ALA A 107 -35.60 -2.83 5.61
N ASN A 108 -34.36 -2.36 5.80
CA ASN A 108 -33.14 -3.13 5.54
C ASN A 108 -32.42 -3.58 6.82
N GLN A 109 -33.03 -3.43 7.99
CA GLN A 109 -32.44 -3.93 9.23
C GLN A 109 -32.43 -5.47 9.22
N THR A 110 -31.27 -6.06 9.50
CA THR A 110 -31.10 -7.51 9.67
C THR A 110 -30.39 -7.78 10.99
N SER A 111 -30.48 -9.01 11.50
CA SER A 111 -29.92 -9.40 12.81
C SER A 111 -28.39 -9.32 12.90
N ALA A 112 -27.69 -8.99 11.80
CA ALA A 112 -26.26 -8.79 11.76
C ALA A 112 -25.92 -7.29 11.68
N SER A 113 -24.91 -6.85 12.44
CA SER A 113 -24.45 -5.46 12.46
C SER A 113 -23.84 -5.08 11.11
N LYS A 114 -24.61 -4.42 10.24
CA LYS A 114 -24.16 -3.91 8.94
C LYS A 114 -23.90 -2.40 9.04
N TRP A 115 -22.74 -1.96 8.57
CA TRP A 115 -22.42 -0.54 8.44
C TRP A 115 -22.92 -0.01 7.09
N VAL A 116 -23.55 1.16 7.10
CA VAL A 116 -24.01 1.86 5.89
C VAL A 116 -23.21 3.15 5.77
N LEU A 117 -22.57 3.35 4.61
CA LEU A 117 -21.90 4.60 4.27
C LEU A 117 -22.90 5.48 3.50
N ILE A 118 -23.10 6.71 3.97
CA ILE A 118 -24.01 7.69 3.35
C ILE A 118 -23.17 8.88 2.89
N GLU A 119 -23.20 9.16 1.59
CA GLU A 119 -22.61 10.37 1.01
C GLU A 119 -23.70 11.42 0.80
N LEU A 120 -23.57 12.60 1.43
CA LEU A 120 -24.51 13.69 1.25
C LEU A 120 -24.13 14.51 0.02
N ASN A 121 -24.94 14.43 -1.03
CA ASN A 121 -24.78 15.25 -2.22
C ASN A 121 -25.50 16.60 -2.04
N THR A 122 -24.75 17.69 -1.94
CA THR A 122 -25.29 19.05 -1.71
C THR A 122 -25.63 19.80 -2.99
N LYS A 123 -25.60 19.16 -4.17
CA LYS A 123 -25.86 19.78 -5.48
C LYS A 123 -27.27 20.41 -5.66
N GLY A 124 -28.14 20.35 -4.65
CA GLY A 124 -29.49 20.92 -4.68
C GLY A 124 -29.75 22.12 -3.75
N TYR A 125 -28.80 22.55 -2.91
CA TYR A 125 -28.98 23.75 -2.10
C TYR A 125 -28.42 24.97 -2.84
N SER A 126 -29.23 25.57 -3.73
CA SER A 126 -29.03 26.99 -4.03
C SER A 126 -29.30 27.74 -2.73
N SER A 127 -28.26 28.34 -2.15
CA SER A 127 -28.42 29.35 -1.11
C SER A 127 -29.36 30.42 -1.66
N PHE A 128 -30.61 30.43 -1.21
CA PHE A 128 -31.45 31.61 -1.31
C PHE A 128 -30.91 32.60 -0.26
N LEU A 129 -29.95 33.41 -0.70
CA LEU A 129 -29.69 34.74 -0.18
C LEU A 129 -29.92 35.72 -1.33
#